data_AF-A0A7C3CEI4-F1
#
_entry.id   AF-A0A7C3CEI4-F1
#
_cell.length_a   1.000
_cell.length_b   1.000
_cell.length_c   1.000
_cell.angle_alpha   90.00
_cell.angle_beta   90.00
_cell.angle_gamma   90.00
#
_symmetry.space_group_name_H-M   'P 1'
#
loop_
_entity.id
_entity.type
_entity.pdbx_description
1 polymer ?
#
loop_
_entity_poly.entity_id
_entity_poly.type
_entity_poly.pdbx_seq_one_letter_code
_entity_poly.pdbx_strand_id
1 'polypeptide(L)'
;MTEQKPRRFGLYYSTTADRYRQADLDGVVPLLQRMGVGWLVVRSTATRAVPEDFLKGLLAHGITPFVHFVLPLETPPAEVQVLLRSYARWGVRQVAFFDRPNLQEVWGNAWGQPDLPARFLDAFTPLAAAADAEGLQPFFPPLAPGGDYWDLAFLRAALQGLRRRNPLVAERLGLCAYAWAEGKPLEWGRGGPEVWPAAQPYFTPPDSEDHRGFRIFDWYAVEARAALGRVPSIFLMGMGSRYGREPDEAVESTNTAIARLFWENDLPAHVLGGAFWVLTAPPESPEASAAWLEPSGKPRGAVAALEALVPHPSRPERSSKHAAVATQRYILLPSFARGVPPHYLSAALPWLQRGEATVGFSVEEALRAQQITLLGSPDDFPTEVRTALQASGATLEWVPVNSPTEVAS
;
A
#
# COMPACT_ATOMS: atom_id res chain seq x y z
N MET A 1 -25.75 -6.21 -1.30
CA MET A 1 -24.61 -5.30 -1.04
C MET A 1 -23.66 -6.03 -0.11
N THR A 2 -22.59 -6.61 -0.64
CA THR A 2 -21.53 -7.21 0.17
C THR A 2 -20.77 -6.06 0.82
N GLU A 3 -20.80 -5.99 2.15
CA GLU A 3 -20.08 -4.99 2.94
C GLU A 3 -18.58 -5.13 2.65
N GLN A 4 -18.01 -4.16 1.95
CA GLN A 4 -16.60 -4.19 1.56
C GLN A 4 -15.76 -4.00 2.83
N LYS A 5 -15.00 -5.03 3.22
CA LYS A 5 -14.12 -4.95 4.41
C LYS A 5 -13.23 -3.70 4.32
N PRO A 6 -13.03 -2.97 5.44
CA PRO A 6 -12.21 -1.77 5.46
C PRO A 6 -10.77 -2.10 5.05
N ARG A 7 -10.25 -1.35 4.07
CA ARG A 7 -8.87 -1.49 3.58
C ARG A 7 -7.92 -0.88 4.63
N ARG A 8 -7.29 -1.73 5.44
CA ARG A 8 -6.43 -1.32 6.57
C ARG A 8 -4.98 -1.06 6.16
N PHE A 9 -4.58 -1.35 4.93
CA PHE A 9 -3.21 -1.13 4.48
C PHE A 9 -3.09 0.15 3.64
N GLY A 10 -1.87 0.69 3.59
CA GLY A 10 -1.56 1.94 2.92
C GLY A 10 -0.08 2.14 2.60
N LEU A 11 0.23 3.37 2.20
CA LEU A 11 1.57 3.81 1.80
C LEU A 11 1.87 5.19 2.38
N TYR A 12 3.14 5.44 2.67
CA TYR A 12 3.66 6.80 2.75
C TYR A 12 3.75 7.37 1.34
N TYR A 13 3.17 8.56 1.13
CA TYR A 13 3.14 9.15 -0.20
C TYR A 13 4.52 9.61 -0.65
N SER A 14 5.13 10.53 0.09
CA SER A 14 6.44 11.10 -0.19
C SER A 14 7.15 11.50 1.10
N THR A 15 8.48 11.50 1.06
CA THR A 15 9.31 12.03 2.14
C THR A 15 9.34 13.56 2.16
N THR A 16 8.85 14.23 1.13
CA THR A 16 8.80 15.69 1.02
C THR A 16 7.37 16.19 0.83
N ALA A 17 7.07 17.37 1.39
CA ALA A 17 5.74 17.98 1.35
C ALA A 17 5.46 18.76 0.05
N ASP A 18 6.24 18.54 -1.01
CA ASP A 18 6.29 19.38 -2.21
C ASP A 18 5.54 18.81 -3.43
N ARG A 19 4.98 17.61 -3.33
CA ARG A 19 4.33 16.89 -4.44
C ARG A 19 2.85 16.59 -4.16
N TYR A 20 2.01 17.62 -4.10
CA TYR A 20 0.56 17.45 -3.90
C TYR A 20 -0.27 18.14 -4.98
N ARG A 21 0.19 18.10 -6.24
CA ARG A 21 -0.52 18.72 -7.36
C ARG A 21 -1.63 17.80 -7.85
N GLN A 22 -2.61 18.37 -8.58
CA GLN A 22 -3.67 17.58 -9.20
C GLN A 22 -3.12 16.50 -10.13
N ALA A 23 -2.09 16.81 -10.94
CA ALA A 23 -1.44 15.83 -11.81
C ALA A 23 -0.81 14.66 -11.03
N ASP A 24 -0.32 14.92 -9.80
CA ASP A 24 0.21 13.86 -8.94
C ASP A 24 -0.91 12.93 -8.48
N LEU A 25 -2.05 13.50 -8.10
CA LEU A 25 -3.24 12.74 -7.70
C LEU A 25 -3.76 11.87 -8.86
N ASP A 26 -3.88 12.45 -10.06
CA ASP A 26 -4.41 11.78 -11.25
C ASP A 26 -3.55 10.56 -11.65
N GLY A 27 -2.23 10.66 -11.47
CA GLY A 27 -1.30 9.54 -11.71
C GLY A 27 -1.30 8.49 -10.60
N VAL A 28 -1.37 8.94 -9.34
CA VAL A 28 -1.17 8.06 -8.17
C VAL A 28 -2.45 7.32 -7.77
N VAL A 29 -3.62 7.95 -7.83
CA VAL A 29 -4.87 7.32 -7.41
C VAL A 29 -5.16 6.01 -8.14
N PRO A 30 -5.05 5.92 -9.48
CA PRO A 30 -5.28 4.67 -10.19
C PRO A 30 -4.35 3.54 -9.72
N LEU A 31 -3.10 3.87 -9.42
CA LEU A 31 -2.12 2.93 -8.89
C LEU A 31 -2.49 2.46 -7.46
N LEU A 32 -2.84 3.40 -6.57
CA LEU A 32 -3.29 3.09 -5.21
C LEU A 32 -4.51 2.17 -5.22
N GLN A 33 -5.48 2.43 -6.11
CA GLN A 33 -6.67 1.61 -6.24
C GLN A 33 -6.37 0.19 -6.73
N ARG A 34 -5.44 0.02 -7.69
CA ARG A 34 -5.03 -1.31 -8.17
C ARG A 34 -4.32 -2.12 -7.08
N MET A 35 -3.49 -1.47 -6.26
CA MET A 35 -2.88 -2.16 -5.12
C MET A 35 -3.89 -2.45 -4.01
N GLY A 36 -5.05 -1.78 -4.00
CA GLY A 36 -6.11 -1.93 -3.00
C GLY A 36 -5.97 -1.00 -1.80
N VAL A 37 -5.15 0.04 -1.92
CA VAL A 37 -4.73 0.91 -0.81
C VAL A 37 -5.94 1.61 -0.21
N GLY A 38 -6.04 1.59 1.12
CA GLY A 38 -7.07 2.28 1.88
C GLY A 38 -6.55 3.48 2.67
N TRP A 39 -5.24 3.57 2.90
CA TRP A 39 -4.62 4.65 3.66
C TRP A 39 -3.47 5.30 2.89
N LEU A 40 -3.36 6.61 3.00
CA LEU A 40 -2.19 7.33 2.50
C LEU A 40 -1.66 8.27 3.57
N VAL A 41 -0.42 8.06 4.01
CA VAL A 41 0.24 8.97 4.93
C VAL A 41 0.87 10.11 4.12
N VAL A 42 0.46 11.34 4.43
CA VAL A 42 0.93 12.56 3.77
C VAL A 42 1.64 13.45 4.78
N ARG A 43 2.76 14.04 4.39
CA ARG A 43 3.55 14.93 5.24
C ARG A 43 3.04 16.36 5.12
N SER A 44 2.82 16.99 6.27
CA SER A 44 2.60 18.44 6.34
C SER A 44 3.73 19.06 7.17
N THR A 45 4.08 20.30 6.87
CA THR A 45 4.89 21.13 7.77
C THR A 45 4.06 22.29 8.29
N ALA A 46 4.64 23.11 9.16
CA ALA A 46 4.03 24.36 9.59
C ALA A 46 3.78 25.36 8.43
N THR A 47 4.66 25.36 7.44
CA THR A 47 4.68 26.35 6.35
C THR A 47 4.18 25.81 5.03
N ARG A 48 4.02 24.49 4.92
CA ARG A 48 3.57 23.82 3.70
C ARG A 48 2.46 22.84 4.03
N ALA A 49 1.25 23.25 3.67
CA ALA A 49 0.03 22.47 3.80
C ALA A 49 -0.12 21.45 2.66
N VAL A 50 -0.84 20.36 2.93
CA VAL A 50 -1.41 19.50 1.89
C VAL A 50 -2.63 20.22 1.32
N PRO A 51 -2.71 20.49 0.00
CA PRO A 51 -3.83 21.17 -0.62
C PRO A 51 -5.17 20.46 -0.41
N GLU A 52 -6.25 21.26 -0.34
CA GLU A 52 -7.63 20.79 -0.19
C GLU A 52 -8.01 19.77 -1.27
N ASP A 53 -7.73 20.09 -2.54
CA ASP A 53 -8.09 19.26 -3.69
C ASP A 53 -7.44 17.87 -3.61
N PHE A 54 -6.19 17.81 -3.13
CA PHE A 54 -5.49 16.54 -2.95
C PHE A 54 -6.15 15.68 -1.87
N LEU A 55 -6.42 16.26 -0.69
CA LEU A 55 -7.04 15.54 0.43
C LEU A 55 -8.46 15.09 0.11
N LYS A 56 -9.28 15.97 -0.47
CA LYS A 56 -10.65 15.65 -0.89
C LYS A 56 -10.66 14.63 -2.03
N GLY A 57 -9.70 14.73 -2.95
CA GLY A 57 -9.51 13.76 -4.03
C GLY A 57 -9.25 12.35 -3.50
N LEU A 58 -8.35 12.18 -2.53
CA LEU A 58 -8.12 10.88 -1.87
C LEU A 58 -9.41 10.32 -1.26
N LEU A 59 -10.12 11.15 -0.49
CA LEU A 59 -11.36 10.76 0.17
C LEU A 59 -12.45 10.37 -0.83
N ALA A 60 -12.59 11.11 -1.94
CA ALA A 60 -13.54 10.79 -3.01
C ALA A 60 -13.27 9.42 -3.65
N HIS A 61 -12.02 8.95 -3.61
CA HIS A 61 -11.61 7.64 -4.09
C HIS A 61 -11.52 6.56 -3.00
N GLY A 62 -12.02 6.84 -1.80
CA GLY A 62 -12.05 5.89 -0.68
C GLY A 62 -10.68 5.64 -0.04
N ILE A 63 -9.71 6.54 -0.25
CA ILE A 63 -8.39 6.49 0.37
C ILE A 63 -8.37 7.48 1.55
N THR A 64 -8.14 6.97 2.75
CA THR A 64 -8.15 7.75 3.98
C THR A 64 -6.79 8.45 4.16
N PRO A 65 -6.75 9.79 4.20
CA PRO A 65 -5.52 10.51 4.47
C PRO A 65 -5.19 10.44 5.98
N PHE A 66 -3.93 10.11 6.27
CA PHE A 66 -3.33 10.26 7.58
C PHE A 66 -2.30 11.39 7.49
N VAL A 67 -2.51 12.51 8.19
CA VAL A 67 -1.59 13.65 8.07
C VAL A 67 -0.51 13.58 9.16
N HIS A 68 0.75 13.47 8.74
CA HIS A 68 1.90 13.45 9.64
C HIS A 68 2.64 14.80 9.59
N PHE A 69 2.52 15.57 10.66
CA PHE A 69 3.26 16.82 10.85
C PHE A 69 4.65 16.54 11.39
N VAL A 70 5.67 16.66 10.55
CA VAL A 70 7.07 16.54 11.01
C VAL A 70 7.56 17.92 11.41
N LEU A 71 7.43 18.22 12.70
CA LEU A 71 7.76 19.49 13.32
C LEU A 71 9.05 19.36 14.16
N PRO A 72 9.84 20.43 14.32
CA PRO A 72 10.89 20.48 15.34
C PRO A 72 10.28 20.44 16.76
N LEU A 73 11.04 19.95 17.75
CA LEU A 73 10.63 19.92 19.16
C LEU A 73 10.75 21.30 19.84
N GLU A 74 10.07 22.27 19.25
CA GLU A 74 10.00 23.65 19.71
C GLU A 74 8.53 24.07 19.84
N THR A 75 8.29 25.32 20.26
CA THR A 75 6.94 25.87 20.30
C THR A 75 6.31 25.79 18.90
N PRO A 76 5.18 25.09 18.74
CA PRO A 76 4.56 24.96 17.44
C PRO A 76 4.04 26.32 16.96
N PRO A 77 4.23 26.66 15.67
CA PRO A 77 3.72 27.89 15.09
C PRO A 77 2.19 27.91 15.09
N ALA A 78 1.60 29.09 15.27
CA ALA A 78 0.14 29.28 15.36
C ALA A 78 -0.60 28.80 14.10
N GLU A 79 0.09 28.82 12.97
CA GLU A 79 -0.34 28.33 11.66
C GLU A 79 -0.78 26.87 11.71
N VAL A 80 -0.18 26.04 12.57
CA VAL A 80 -0.59 24.63 12.71
C VAL A 80 -2.04 24.52 13.16
N GLN A 81 -2.53 25.38 14.05
CA GLN A 81 -3.93 25.35 14.49
C GLN A 81 -4.89 25.65 13.33
N VAL A 82 -4.52 26.59 12.45
CA VAL A 82 -5.31 26.93 11.26
C VAL A 82 -5.37 25.73 10.30
N LEU A 83 -4.25 25.01 10.14
CA LEU A 83 -4.19 23.80 9.33
C LEU A 83 -5.07 22.69 9.90
N LEU A 84 -5.03 22.45 11.21
CA LEU A 84 -5.87 21.43 11.86
C LEU A 84 -7.36 21.67 11.60
N ARG A 85 -7.84 22.90 11.80
CA ARG A 85 -9.23 23.27 11.48
C ARG A 85 -9.58 23.02 10.02
N SER A 86 -8.68 23.40 9.11
CA SER A 86 -8.89 23.23 7.66
C SER A 86 -8.96 21.75 7.29
N TYR A 87 -8.01 20.94 7.77
CA TYR A 87 -7.97 19.50 7.55
C TYR A 87 -9.21 18.78 8.10
N ALA A 88 -9.67 19.14 9.30
CA ALA A 88 -10.90 18.59 9.87
C ALA A 88 -12.12 18.83 8.96
N ARG A 89 -12.28 20.08 8.47
CA ARG A 89 -13.33 20.48 7.53
C ARG A 89 -13.24 19.76 6.18
N TRP A 90 -12.03 19.47 5.71
CA TRP A 90 -11.81 18.75 4.46
C TRP A 90 -11.99 17.23 4.57
N GLY A 91 -12.20 16.70 5.78
CA GLY A 91 -12.53 15.31 6.00
C GLY A 91 -11.40 14.46 6.60
N VAL A 92 -10.23 15.06 6.88
CA VAL A 92 -9.17 14.37 7.63
C VAL A 92 -9.69 14.01 9.02
N ARG A 93 -9.24 12.86 9.54
CA ARG A 93 -9.63 12.37 10.87
C ARG A 93 -8.44 12.01 11.76
N GLN A 94 -7.30 11.64 11.18
CA GLN A 94 -6.11 11.24 11.94
C GLN A 94 -4.94 12.18 11.65
N VAL A 95 -4.28 12.62 12.72
CA VAL A 95 -3.06 13.41 12.63
C VAL A 95 -2.01 12.89 13.62
N ALA A 96 -0.74 12.92 13.22
CA ALA A 96 0.40 12.72 14.13
C ALA A 96 1.32 13.94 14.09
N PHE A 97 2.02 14.20 15.19
CA PHE A 97 2.96 15.30 15.33
C PHE A 97 4.33 14.78 15.73
N PHE A 98 5.39 15.40 15.20
CA PHE A 98 6.79 15.03 15.39
C PHE A 98 7.15 13.67 14.79
N ASP A 99 8.44 13.35 14.76
CA ASP A 99 8.96 12.06 14.29
C ASP A 99 10.15 11.67 15.18
N ARG A 100 10.12 10.44 15.72
CA ARG A 100 11.21 9.83 16.50
C ARG A 100 11.79 10.74 17.61
N PRO A 101 10.97 11.30 18.51
CA PRO A 101 11.44 12.13 19.62
C PRO A 101 12.32 11.39 20.63
N ASN A 102 12.57 10.10 20.46
CA ASN A 102 13.48 9.31 21.28
C ASN A 102 14.90 9.19 20.68
N LEU A 103 15.21 9.95 19.62
CA LEU A 103 16.56 10.04 19.06
C LEU A 103 17.27 11.31 19.49
N GLN A 104 18.58 11.22 19.74
CA GLN A 104 19.43 12.34 20.17
C GLN A 104 19.47 13.46 19.14
N GLU A 105 19.48 13.12 17.86
CA GLU A 105 19.52 14.08 16.74
C GLU A 105 18.35 15.08 16.75
N VAL A 106 17.18 14.68 17.28
CA VAL A 106 15.98 15.53 17.31
C VAL A 106 16.09 16.63 18.37
N TRP A 107 16.90 16.43 19.41
CA TRP A 107 17.04 17.35 20.53
C TRP A 107 18.31 18.20 20.50
N GLY A 108 19.35 17.73 19.80
CA GLY A 108 20.67 18.38 19.85
C GLY A 108 21.14 18.60 21.28
N ASN A 109 21.48 19.83 21.63
CA ASN A 109 21.97 20.19 22.98
C ASN A 109 20.94 19.95 24.10
N ALA A 110 19.64 19.88 23.77
CA ALA A 110 18.61 19.61 24.75
C ALA A 110 18.58 18.15 25.22
N TRP A 111 19.26 17.23 24.54
CA TRP A 111 19.20 15.79 24.84
C TRP A 111 19.62 15.44 26.28
N GLY A 112 20.71 16.03 26.76
CA GLY A 112 21.30 15.68 28.07
C GLY A 112 20.53 16.22 29.28
N GLN A 113 19.44 16.95 29.08
CA GLN A 113 18.62 17.45 30.18
C GLN A 113 17.72 16.34 30.73
N PRO A 114 17.42 16.36 32.05
CA PRO A 114 16.60 15.32 32.67
C PRO A 114 15.16 15.31 32.16
N ASP A 115 14.49 14.16 32.35
CA ASP A 115 13.07 13.94 32.07
C ASP A 115 12.65 14.30 30.63
N LEU A 116 13.40 13.75 29.66
CA LEU A 116 13.13 13.89 28.23
C LEU A 116 11.66 13.61 27.84
N PRO A 117 10.99 12.57 28.36
CA PRO A 117 9.58 12.33 28.08
C PRO A 117 8.66 13.47 28.56
N ALA A 118 8.90 14.04 29.75
CA ALA A 118 8.11 15.17 30.25
C ALA A 118 8.28 16.42 29.38
N ARG A 119 9.51 16.71 28.93
CA ARG A 119 9.79 17.84 28.04
C ARG A 119 9.18 17.65 26.65
N PHE A 120 9.15 16.41 26.15
CA PHE A 120 8.44 16.10 24.91
C PHE A 120 6.95 16.42 25.04
N LEU A 121 6.35 16.08 26.18
CA LEU A 121 4.94 16.37 26.44
C LEU A 121 4.64 17.86 26.54
N ASP A 122 5.61 18.72 26.88
CA ASP A 122 5.42 20.18 26.86
C ASP A 122 5.16 20.68 25.43
N ALA A 123 5.81 20.09 24.43
CA ALA A 123 5.58 20.39 23.02
C ALA A 123 4.36 19.63 22.43
N PHE A 124 4.17 18.37 22.81
CA PHE A 124 3.13 17.50 22.23
C PHE A 124 1.72 17.79 22.74
N THR A 125 1.55 18.01 24.04
CA THR A 125 0.22 18.11 24.65
C THR A 125 -0.62 19.25 24.06
N PRO A 126 -0.08 20.47 23.84
CA PRO A 126 -0.84 21.56 23.22
C PRO A 126 -1.34 21.23 21.81
N LEU A 127 -0.51 20.57 20.99
CA LEU A 127 -0.89 20.17 19.62
C LEU A 127 -1.96 19.08 19.62
N ALA A 128 -1.78 18.07 20.46
CA ALA A 128 -2.73 16.97 20.58
C ALA A 128 -4.10 17.47 21.08
N ALA A 129 -4.11 18.40 22.05
CA ALA A 129 -5.34 19.04 22.52
C ALA A 129 -6.00 19.91 21.44
N ALA A 130 -5.22 20.66 20.67
CA ALA A 130 -5.74 21.46 19.56
C ALA A 130 -6.36 20.59 18.45
N ALA A 131 -5.72 19.47 18.11
CA ALA A 131 -6.27 18.51 17.16
C ALA A 131 -7.61 17.93 17.66
N ASP A 132 -7.64 17.50 18.92
CA ASP A 132 -8.83 16.91 19.54
C ASP A 132 -10.01 17.90 19.57
N ALA A 133 -9.74 19.17 19.89
CA ALA A 133 -10.74 20.23 19.91
C ALA A 133 -11.38 20.50 18.53
N GLU A 134 -10.63 20.29 17.44
CA GLU A 134 -11.12 20.40 16.06
C GLU A 134 -11.75 19.07 15.55
N GLY A 135 -11.85 18.05 16.41
CA GLY A 135 -12.44 16.75 16.09
C GLY A 135 -11.50 15.78 15.36
N LEU A 136 -10.20 16.08 15.32
CA LEU A 136 -9.18 15.18 14.80
C LEU A 136 -8.67 14.26 15.91
N GLN A 137 -8.44 13.00 15.59
CA GLN A 137 -7.79 12.07 16.51
C GLN A 137 -6.28 12.32 16.50
N PRO A 138 -5.66 12.73 17.63
CA PRO A 138 -4.22 12.84 17.73
C PRO A 138 -3.59 11.45 17.89
N PHE A 139 -2.52 11.21 17.17
CA PHE A 139 -1.66 10.05 17.32
C PHE A 139 -0.32 10.44 17.94
N PHE A 140 0.10 9.68 18.95
CA PHE A 140 1.45 9.75 19.49
C PHE A 140 2.46 9.41 18.37
N PRO A 141 3.54 10.19 18.18
CA PRO A 141 4.46 9.98 17.08
C PRO A 141 5.08 8.59 17.08
N PRO A 142 5.51 8.09 15.91
CA PRO A 142 6.30 6.89 15.88
C PRO A 142 7.66 7.18 16.53
N LEU A 143 8.09 6.28 17.42
CA LEU A 143 9.43 6.29 17.99
C LEU A 143 10.37 5.45 17.12
N ALA A 144 11.67 5.71 17.19
CA ALA A 144 12.68 4.86 16.60
C ALA A 144 12.82 3.57 17.43
N PRO A 145 12.53 2.37 16.89
CA PRO A 145 12.65 1.13 17.64
C PRO A 145 14.10 0.89 18.09
N GLY A 146 14.32 0.77 19.40
CA GLY A 146 15.66 0.65 19.97
C GLY A 146 16.53 1.90 19.81
N GLY A 147 15.92 3.07 19.60
CA GLY A 147 16.63 4.35 19.44
C GLY A 147 17.43 4.78 20.68
N ASP A 148 18.09 5.94 20.58
CA ASP A 148 19.03 6.43 21.60
C ASP A 148 18.43 6.47 23.02
N TYR A 149 17.15 6.82 23.14
CA TYR A 149 16.33 6.54 24.31
C TYR A 149 15.44 5.34 23.99
N TRP A 150 15.54 4.29 24.82
CA TRP A 150 14.77 3.06 24.65
C TRP A 150 13.27 3.36 24.53
N ASP A 151 12.71 3.08 23.36
CA ASP A 151 11.40 3.57 22.95
C ASP A 151 10.26 3.03 23.83
N LEU A 152 10.34 1.79 24.31
CA LEU A 152 9.34 1.25 25.24
C LEU A 152 9.31 2.03 26.56
N ALA A 153 10.48 2.40 27.08
CA ALA A 153 10.59 3.21 28.30
C ALA A 153 10.11 4.65 28.05
N PHE A 154 10.50 5.25 26.92
CA PHE A 154 10.04 6.58 26.51
C PHE A 154 8.52 6.62 26.39
N LEU A 155 7.94 5.65 25.69
CA LEU A 155 6.51 5.51 25.47
C LEU A 155 5.78 5.39 26.80
N ARG A 156 6.18 4.47 27.69
CA ARG A 156 5.54 4.30 29.00
C ARG A 156 5.54 5.59 29.80
N ALA A 157 6.70 6.24 29.91
CA ALA A 157 6.84 7.48 30.68
C ALA A 157 5.99 8.61 30.08
N ALA A 158 6.02 8.78 28.76
CA ALA A 158 5.25 9.80 28.06
C ALA A 158 3.73 9.56 28.18
N LEU A 159 3.25 8.32 28.02
CA LEU A 159 1.83 8.00 28.16
C LEU A 159 1.33 8.20 29.60
N GLN A 160 2.11 7.81 30.60
CA GLN A 160 1.78 8.08 32.01
C GLN A 160 1.76 9.58 32.30
N GLY A 161 2.72 10.34 31.78
CA GLY A 161 2.77 11.79 31.89
C GLY A 161 1.57 12.47 31.23
N LEU A 162 1.20 12.04 30.02
CA LEU A 162 0.05 12.57 29.29
C LEU A 162 -1.25 12.29 30.03
N ARG A 163 -1.46 11.07 30.53
CA ARG A 163 -2.65 10.72 31.33
C ARG A 163 -2.81 11.61 32.55
N ARG A 164 -1.70 12.00 33.21
CA ARG A 164 -1.75 12.93 34.36
C ARG A 164 -2.03 14.37 33.94
N ARG A 165 -1.43 14.83 32.84
CA ARG A 165 -1.50 16.24 32.39
C ARG A 165 -2.80 16.57 31.65
N ASN A 166 -3.28 15.65 30.81
CA ASN A 166 -4.47 15.82 29.99
C ASN A 166 -5.18 14.47 29.76
N PRO A 167 -6.04 14.03 30.71
CA PRO A 167 -6.76 12.76 30.61
C PRO A 167 -7.65 12.65 29.37
N LEU A 168 -8.29 13.75 28.95
CA LEU A 168 -9.18 13.78 27.79
C LEU A 168 -8.44 13.43 26.49
N VAL A 169 -7.29 14.07 26.26
CA VAL A 169 -6.43 13.72 25.13
C VAL A 169 -5.92 12.29 25.27
N ALA A 170 -5.53 11.87 26.48
CA ALA A 170 -5.06 10.52 26.73
C ALA A 170 -6.11 9.44 26.47
N GLU A 171 -7.40 9.73 26.58
CA GLU A 171 -8.51 8.81 26.26
C GLU A 171 -8.73 8.64 24.75
N ARG A 172 -8.50 9.71 23.97
CA ARG A 172 -8.76 9.72 22.51
C ARG A 172 -7.51 9.44 21.67
N LEU A 173 -6.33 9.49 22.29
CA LEU A 173 -5.04 9.23 21.67
C LEU A 173 -5.01 7.89 20.92
N GLY A 174 -4.45 7.88 19.71
CA GLY A 174 -3.90 6.71 19.01
C GLY A 174 -2.38 6.65 19.08
N LEU A 175 -1.74 5.54 18.72
CA LEU A 175 -0.28 5.40 18.71
C LEU A 175 0.23 5.16 17.30
N CYS A 176 1.36 5.75 16.95
CA CYS A 176 2.13 5.32 15.79
C CYS A 176 3.32 4.48 16.23
N ALA A 177 3.70 3.48 15.42
CA ALA A 177 4.89 2.68 15.65
C ALA A 177 5.58 2.39 14.33
N TYR A 178 6.90 2.56 14.25
CA TYR A 178 7.67 2.10 13.08
C TYR A 178 7.78 0.58 13.10
N ALA A 179 7.16 -0.10 12.13
CA ALA A 179 7.04 -1.55 12.08
C ALA A 179 7.92 -2.19 10.98
N TRP A 180 9.18 -1.76 10.92
CA TRP A 180 10.17 -2.31 10.00
C TRP A 180 10.36 -3.81 10.23
N ALA A 181 10.57 -4.57 9.15
CA ALA A 181 10.94 -5.98 9.28
C ALA A 181 12.42 -6.16 9.69
N GLU A 182 13.30 -5.25 9.26
CA GLU A 182 14.74 -5.27 9.54
C GLU A 182 15.42 -6.63 9.27
N GLY A 183 14.99 -7.34 8.21
CA GLY A 183 15.51 -8.67 7.87
C GLY A 183 15.17 -9.79 8.86
N LYS A 184 14.31 -9.52 9.86
CA LYS A 184 13.84 -10.51 10.84
C LYS A 184 12.60 -11.26 10.33
N PRO A 185 12.33 -12.47 10.84
CA PRO A 185 11.07 -13.15 10.61
C PRO A 185 9.88 -12.27 10.98
N LEU A 186 8.77 -12.38 10.26
CA LEU A 186 7.55 -11.58 10.53
C LEU A 186 6.94 -11.82 11.91
N GLU A 187 7.21 -12.98 12.50
CA GLU A 187 6.75 -13.35 13.84
C GLU A 187 7.71 -12.88 14.95
N TRP A 188 8.83 -12.26 14.60
CA TRP A 188 9.81 -11.79 15.58
C TRP A 188 9.18 -10.79 16.55
N GLY A 189 9.32 -11.07 17.84
CA GLY A 189 8.77 -10.30 18.94
C GLY A 189 7.28 -10.54 19.19
N ARG A 190 6.65 -11.52 18.51
CA ARG A 190 5.22 -11.79 18.69
C ARG A 190 4.89 -12.14 20.15
N GLY A 191 3.79 -11.59 20.64
CA GLY A 191 3.33 -11.76 22.02
C GLY A 191 4.02 -10.82 23.02
N GLY A 192 4.95 -9.98 22.57
CA GLY A 192 5.48 -8.90 23.38
C GLY A 192 6.36 -9.36 24.55
N PRO A 193 6.56 -8.50 25.55
CA PRO A 193 7.40 -8.81 26.72
C PRO A 193 6.83 -9.92 27.61
N GLU A 194 5.56 -10.30 27.43
CA GLU A 194 4.95 -11.42 28.16
C GLU A 194 5.50 -12.77 27.69
N VAL A 195 5.81 -12.89 26.38
CA VAL A 195 6.46 -14.08 25.79
C VAL A 195 7.98 -13.97 25.87
N TRP A 196 8.51 -12.75 25.74
CA TRP A 196 9.95 -12.49 25.69
C TRP A 196 10.44 -11.62 26.87
N PRO A 197 10.31 -12.09 28.13
CA PRO A 197 10.63 -11.29 29.32
C PRO A 197 12.13 -11.04 29.50
N ALA A 198 12.99 -11.78 28.79
CA ALA A 198 14.43 -11.66 28.87
C ALA A 198 14.99 -10.50 28.02
N ALA A 199 14.19 -9.90 27.14
CA ALA A 199 14.57 -8.72 26.39
C ALA A 199 14.76 -7.52 27.33
N GLN A 200 15.95 -6.92 27.31
CA GLN A 200 16.30 -5.76 28.10
C GLN A 200 16.63 -4.58 27.18
N PRO A 201 16.61 -3.33 27.70
CA PRO A 201 17.08 -2.19 26.94
C PRO A 201 18.47 -2.44 26.36
N TYR A 202 18.57 -2.34 25.03
CA TYR A 202 19.80 -2.52 24.24
C TYR A 202 20.46 -3.90 24.33
N PHE A 203 19.76 -4.90 24.87
CA PHE A 203 20.28 -6.26 24.98
C PHE A 203 19.18 -7.30 24.78
N THR A 204 19.38 -8.13 23.76
CA THR A 204 18.51 -9.26 23.44
C THR A 204 19.33 -10.55 23.51
N PRO A 205 19.06 -11.44 24.48
CA PRO A 205 19.75 -12.74 24.57
C PRO A 205 19.56 -13.60 23.31
N PRO A 206 20.46 -14.54 23.00
CA PRO A 206 20.38 -15.38 21.79
C PRO A 206 19.08 -16.21 21.67
N ASP A 207 18.54 -16.67 22.80
CA ASP A 207 17.30 -17.49 22.84
C ASP A 207 16.05 -16.62 23.10
N SER A 208 16.13 -15.31 22.86
CA SER A 208 15.05 -14.35 23.07
C SER A 208 14.85 -13.48 21.84
N GLU A 209 13.65 -12.95 21.69
CA GLU A 209 13.32 -11.92 20.71
C GLU A 209 13.07 -10.58 21.41
N ASP A 210 13.04 -9.51 20.61
CA ASP A 210 12.80 -8.14 21.07
C ASP A 210 11.71 -7.46 20.23
N HIS A 211 11.40 -6.21 20.56
CA HIS A 211 10.35 -5.43 19.91
C HIS A 211 10.73 -4.85 18.55
N ARG A 212 12.00 -4.99 18.13
CA ARG A 212 12.51 -4.40 16.89
C ARG A 212 12.14 -5.28 15.71
N GLY A 213 10.92 -5.17 15.23
CA GLY A 213 10.40 -5.95 14.10
C GLY A 213 8.96 -5.55 13.76
N PHE A 214 8.35 -6.29 12.82
CA PHE A 214 6.97 -6.02 12.41
C PHE A 214 5.97 -6.08 13.58
N ARG A 215 6.18 -6.99 14.54
CA ARG A 215 5.30 -7.21 15.71
C ARG A 215 5.49 -6.20 16.84
N ILE A 216 6.14 -5.06 16.60
CA ILE A 216 6.31 -3.98 17.61
C ILE A 216 4.99 -3.56 18.29
N PHE A 217 3.86 -3.69 17.59
CA PHE A 217 2.54 -3.40 18.14
C PHE A 217 2.15 -4.27 19.33
N ASP A 218 2.63 -5.51 19.42
CA ASP A 218 2.37 -6.37 20.58
C ASP A 218 3.06 -5.79 21.84
N TRP A 219 4.26 -5.24 21.69
CA TRP A 219 5.00 -4.60 22.77
C TRP A 219 4.37 -3.26 23.17
N TYR A 220 4.02 -2.42 22.18
CA TYR A 220 3.39 -1.13 22.44
C TYR A 220 2.02 -1.30 23.10
N ALA A 221 1.28 -2.36 22.77
CA ALA A 221 0.00 -2.67 23.41
C ALA A 221 0.18 -2.95 24.91
N VAL A 222 1.22 -3.68 25.32
CA VAL A 222 1.52 -3.92 26.75
C VAL A 222 1.89 -2.62 27.47
N GLU A 223 2.79 -1.83 26.87
CA GLU A 223 3.20 -0.54 27.43
C GLU A 223 2.02 0.43 27.59
N ALA A 224 1.17 0.52 26.57
CA ALA A 224 -0.01 1.37 26.60
C ALA A 224 -1.05 0.88 27.61
N ARG A 225 -1.28 -0.44 27.72
CA ARG A 225 -2.19 -1.00 28.73
C ARG A 225 -1.72 -0.67 30.14
N ALA A 226 -0.41 -0.81 30.41
CA ALA A 226 0.16 -0.48 31.70
C ALA A 226 0.08 1.03 32.01
N ALA A 227 0.34 1.88 31.02
CA ALA A 227 0.37 3.33 31.20
C ALA A 227 -1.01 4.00 31.23
N LEU A 228 -1.96 3.51 30.42
CA LEU A 228 -3.26 4.14 30.20
C LEU A 228 -4.43 3.33 30.79
N GLY A 229 -4.25 2.05 31.09
CA GLY A 229 -5.33 1.13 31.47
C GLY A 229 -6.16 0.61 30.28
N ARG A 230 -5.74 0.94 29.04
CA ARG A 230 -6.39 0.54 27.79
C ARG A 230 -5.33 0.36 26.70
N VAL A 231 -5.68 -0.33 25.60
CA VAL A 231 -4.85 -0.36 24.40
C VAL A 231 -5.45 0.60 23.36
N PRO A 232 -4.77 1.71 23.02
CA PRO A 232 -5.19 2.59 21.94
C PRO A 232 -5.14 1.91 20.56
N SER A 233 -5.78 2.53 19.58
CA SER A 233 -5.56 2.19 18.18
C SER A 233 -4.11 2.48 17.78
N ILE A 234 -3.43 1.52 17.16
CA ILE A 234 -2.05 1.61 16.71
C ILE A 234 -2.00 1.67 15.19
N PHE A 235 -1.41 2.70 14.62
CA PHE A 235 -1.13 2.81 13.18
C PHE A 235 0.34 2.47 12.92
N LEU A 236 0.60 1.48 12.06
CA LEU A 236 1.95 1.05 11.74
C LEU A 236 2.55 1.95 10.67
N MET A 237 3.58 2.71 11.02
CA MET A 237 4.29 3.58 10.11
C MET A 237 5.51 2.85 9.56
N GLY A 238 5.89 3.14 8.32
CA GLY A 238 7.05 2.54 7.65
C GLY A 238 7.15 1.03 7.88
N MET A 239 6.11 0.29 7.51
CA MET A 239 6.11 -1.16 7.73
C MET A 239 6.91 -1.90 6.66
N GLY A 240 7.43 -3.08 7.02
CA GLY A 240 8.07 -4.02 6.10
C GLY A 240 9.54 -3.76 5.81
N SER A 241 10.01 -4.31 4.69
CA SER A 241 11.37 -4.21 4.20
C SER A 241 11.52 -3.07 3.20
N ARG A 242 12.73 -2.54 3.07
CA ARG A 242 13.05 -1.38 2.23
C ARG A 242 13.98 -1.72 1.07
N TYR A 243 13.61 -1.28 -0.12
CA TYR A 243 14.52 -1.24 -1.26
C TYR A 243 15.79 -0.43 -0.93
N GLY A 244 16.93 -0.85 -1.48
CA GLY A 244 18.24 -0.24 -1.22
C GLY A 244 18.85 -0.59 0.14
N ARG A 245 18.12 -1.27 1.04
CA ARG A 245 18.63 -1.79 2.32
C ARG A 245 18.70 -3.31 2.32
N GLU A 246 17.75 -3.95 1.67
CA GLU A 246 17.63 -5.41 1.54
C GLU A 246 17.53 -5.80 0.05
N PRO A 247 17.85 -7.05 -0.32
CA PRO A 247 17.67 -7.54 -1.69
C PRO A 247 16.20 -7.43 -2.14
N ASP A 248 15.97 -7.02 -3.39
CA ASP A 248 14.65 -6.74 -3.94
C ASP A 248 13.66 -7.91 -3.76
N GLU A 249 14.09 -9.15 -4.00
CA GLU A 249 13.26 -10.36 -3.80
C GLU A 249 12.80 -10.54 -2.35
N ALA A 250 13.68 -10.22 -1.38
CA ALA A 250 13.35 -10.28 0.03
C ALA A 250 12.37 -9.16 0.42
N VAL A 251 12.54 -7.96 -0.16
CA VAL A 251 11.60 -6.84 0.02
C VAL A 251 10.21 -7.22 -0.50
N GLU A 252 10.13 -7.78 -1.70
CA GLU A 252 8.89 -8.19 -2.34
C GLU A 252 8.18 -9.28 -1.55
N SER A 253 8.91 -10.31 -1.15
CA SER A 253 8.36 -11.41 -0.34
C SER A 253 7.80 -10.91 1.00
N THR A 254 8.62 -10.16 1.77
CA THR A 254 8.24 -9.65 3.09
C THR A 254 7.06 -8.68 3.01
N ASN A 255 7.09 -7.73 2.08
CA ASN A 255 6.02 -6.73 1.95
C ASN A 255 4.71 -7.36 1.46
N THR A 256 4.78 -8.34 0.56
CA THR A 256 3.59 -9.10 0.12
C THR A 256 3.00 -9.90 1.27
N ALA A 257 3.82 -10.55 2.09
CA ALA A 257 3.35 -11.29 3.26
C ALA A 257 2.69 -10.36 4.29
N ILE A 258 3.26 -9.19 4.58
CA ILE A 258 2.64 -8.20 5.46
C ILE A 258 1.31 -7.70 4.87
N ALA A 259 1.24 -7.40 3.57
CA ALA A 259 0.02 -6.95 2.94
C ALA A 259 -1.10 -8.00 3.00
N ARG A 260 -0.76 -9.30 2.89
CA ARG A 260 -1.72 -10.39 3.09
C ARG A 260 -2.31 -10.39 4.50
N LEU A 261 -1.52 -10.17 5.55
CA LEU A 261 -2.05 -10.06 6.92
C LEU A 261 -3.12 -8.97 7.05
N PHE A 262 -2.91 -7.82 6.40
CA PHE A 262 -3.92 -6.76 6.38
C PHE A 262 -5.15 -7.12 5.54
N TRP A 263 -4.96 -7.79 4.41
CA TRP A 263 -6.05 -8.20 3.51
C TRP A 263 -6.95 -9.26 4.15
N GLU A 264 -6.34 -10.27 4.76
CA GLU A 264 -7.00 -11.38 5.44
C GLU A 264 -7.57 -10.96 6.80
N ASN A 265 -7.20 -9.76 7.27
CA ASN A 265 -7.56 -9.21 8.57
C ASN A 265 -7.03 -10.06 9.74
N ASP A 266 -5.83 -10.64 9.56
CA ASP A 266 -5.11 -11.48 10.53
C ASP A 266 -4.16 -10.65 11.42
N LEU A 267 -4.68 -9.52 11.90
CA LEU A 267 -3.98 -8.62 12.82
C LEU A 267 -4.93 -8.25 13.96
N PRO A 268 -4.41 -8.03 15.19
CA PRO A 268 -5.23 -7.62 16.31
C PRO A 268 -6.12 -6.41 16.00
N ALA A 269 -7.30 -6.35 16.61
CA ALA A 269 -8.28 -5.29 16.37
C ALA A 269 -7.77 -3.89 16.75
N HIS A 270 -6.79 -3.81 17.66
CA HIS A 270 -6.18 -2.54 18.05
C HIS A 270 -5.21 -2.00 16.99
N VAL A 271 -4.75 -2.81 16.03
CA VAL A 271 -4.01 -2.27 14.89
C VAL A 271 -5.03 -1.55 14.00
N LEU A 272 -4.98 -0.24 13.85
CA LEU A 272 -5.93 0.48 12.99
C LEU A 272 -5.67 0.16 11.52
N GLY A 273 -4.40 0.26 11.14
CA GLY A 273 -3.91 0.13 9.79
C GLY A 273 -2.40 0.28 9.76
N GLY A 274 -1.83 0.31 8.56
CA GLY A 274 -0.40 0.55 8.41
C GLY A 274 -0.03 1.06 7.03
N ALA A 275 1.14 1.70 6.94
CA ALA A 275 1.66 2.27 5.72
C ALA A 275 3.09 1.81 5.44
N PHE A 276 3.30 1.21 4.25
CA PHE A 276 4.65 0.89 3.76
C PHE A 276 5.41 2.17 3.42
N TRP A 277 6.73 2.11 3.53
CA TRP A 277 7.62 3.19 3.11
C TRP A 277 8.25 2.86 1.76
N VAL A 278 8.26 3.73 0.75
CA VAL A 278 7.52 4.97 0.49
C VAL A 278 7.10 4.88 -1.00
N LEU A 279 6.00 5.51 -1.40
CA LEU A 279 5.52 5.41 -2.78
C LEU A 279 6.46 6.10 -3.77
N THR A 280 6.78 7.37 -3.53
CA THR A 280 7.68 8.17 -4.37
C THR A 280 8.60 9.02 -3.52
N ALA A 281 9.76 9.40 -4.07
CA ALA A 281 10.67 10.35 -3.46
C ALA A 281 11.33 11.21 -4.56
N PRO A 282 11.84 12.40 -4.23
CA PRO A 282 12.65 13.18 -5.15
C PRO A 282 13.90 12.40 -5.60
N PRO A 283 14.31 12.46 -6.89
CA PRO A 283 15.46 11.69 -7.39
C PRO A 283 16.76 11.91 -6.61
N GLU A 284 16.96 13.13 -6.13
CA GLU A 284 18.10 13.57 -5.32
C GLU A 284 18.00 13.21 -3.83
N SER A 285 16.85 12.72 -3.36
CA SER A 285 16.66 12.35 -1.95
C SER A 285 17.26 10.98 -1.66
N PRO A 286 17.83 10.75 -0.45
CA PRO A 286 18.33 9.43 -0.04
C PRO A 286 17.28 8.32 -0.14
N GLU A 287 16.00 8.68 -0.04
CA GLU A 287 14.86 7.77 -0.05
C GLU A 287 14.39 7.38 -1.46
N ALA A 288 14.97 7.93 -2.54
CA ALA A 288 14.71 7.51 -3.92
C ALA A 288 14.96 6.01 -4.15
N SER A 289 15.97 5.46 -3.47
CA SER A 289 16.28 4.02 -3.53
C SER A 289 15.22 3.16 -2.84
N ALA A 290 14.54 3.69 -1.83
CA ALA A 290 13.49 3.00 -1.07
C ALA A 290 12.09 3.14 -1.70
N ALA A 291 11.94 4.02 -2.70
CA ALA A 291 10.65 4.31 -3.31
C ALA A 291 10.13 3.16 -4.18
N TRP A 292 8.83 2.87 -4.06
CA TRP A 292 8.15 1.82 -4.82
C TRP A 292 7.94 2.19 -6.28
N LEU A 293 7.94 3.49 -6.58
CA LEU A 293 8.09 4.03 -7.91
C LEU A 293 9.53 4.50 -8.10
N GLU A 294 10.14 4.04 -9.19
CA GLU A 294 11.39 4.61 -9.67
C GLU A 294 11.22 6.12 -9.97
N PRO A 295 12.32 6.90 -10.02
CA PRO A 295 12.27 8.30 -10.47
C PRO A 295 11.63 8.50 -11.86
N SER A 296 11.67 7.46 -12.70
CA SER A 296 11.02 7.40 -14.02
C SER A 296 9.47 7.29 -13.95
N GLY A 297 8.92 7.01 -12.77
CA GLY A 297 7.51 6.67 -12.55
C GLY A 297 7.20 5.18 -12.74
N LYS A 298 8.20 4.36 -13.12
CA LYS A 298 8.02 2.92 -13.29
C LYS A 298 7.83 2.21 -11.93
N PRO A 299 6.83 1.34 -11.79
CA PRO A 299 6.64 0.56 -10.56
C PRO A 299 7.72 -0.52 -10.40
N ARG A 300 8.18 -0.71 -9.16
CA ARG A 300 9.01 -1.86 -8.73
C ARG A 300 8.15 -3.10 -8.47
N GLY A 301 8.78 -4.27 -8.31
CA GLY A 301 8.07 -5.55 -8.22
C GLY A 301 7.09 -5.69 -7.05
N ALA A 302 7.31 -4.98 -5.93
CA ALA A 302 6.36 -4.97 -4.81
C ALA A 302 4.98 -4.45 -5.22
N VAL A 303 4.90 -3.51 -6.17
CA VAL A 303 3.64 -3.02 -6.72
C VAL A 303 2.88 -4.15 -7.40
N ALA A 304 3.54 -4.89 -8.30
CA ALA A 304 2.92 -6.00 -9.03
C ALA A 304 2.48 -7.12 -8.08
N ALA A 305 3.30 -7.41 -7.06
CA ALA A 305 2.97 -8.41 -6.05
C ALA A 305 1.74 -8.02 -5.22
N LEU A 306 1.56 -6.73 -4.90
CA LEU A 306 0.36 -6.24 -4.22
C LEU A 306 -0.87 -6.19 -5.12
N GLU A 307 -0.73 -5.77 -6.37
CA GLU A 307 -1.83 -5.79 -7.36
C GLU A 307 -2.40 -7.21 -7.49
N ALA A 308 -1.54 -8.24 -7.47
CA ALA A 308 -1.95 -9.64 -7.51
C ALA A 308 -2.74 -10.11 -6.26
N LEU A 309 -2.67 -9.40 -5.12
CA LEU A 309 -3.46 -9.71 -3.93
C LEU A 309 -4.88 -9.15 -4.00
N VAL A 310 -5.11 -8.12 -4.81
CA VAL A 310 -6.42 -7.51 -4.95
C VAL A 310 -7.27 -8.33 -5.91
N PRO A 311 -8.41 -8.86 -5.47
CA PRO A 311 -9.40 -9.40 -6.38
C PRO A 311 -9.95 -8.24 -7.21
N HIS A 312 -9.38 -8.04 -8.40
CA HIS A 312 -9.98 -7.18 -9.39
C HIS A 312 -11.30 -7.81 -9.84
N PRO A 313 -12.40 -7.03 -10.02
CA PRO A 313 -13.49 -7.50 -10.85
C PRO A 313 -12.83 -7.86 -12.16
N SER A 314 -12.94 -9.13 -12.55
CA SER A 314 -12.13 -9.72 -13.60
C SER A 314 -11.97 -8.75 -14.76
N ARG A 315 -10.76 -8.18 -14.90
CA ARG A 315 -10.22 -8.05 -16.26
C ARG A 315 -10.40 -9.45 -16.84
N PRO A 316 -10.93 -9.65 -18.07
CA PRO A 316 -11.08 -10.99 -18.62
C PRO A 316 -9.68 -11.59 -18.81
N GLU A 317 -9.11 -12.09 -17.71
CA GLU A 317 -7.95 -12.94 -17.66
C GLU A 317 -8.47 -14.30 -18.07
N ARG A 318 -8.18 -14.59 -19.33
CA ARG A 318 -7.81 -15.90 -19.85
C ARG A 318 -7.66 -16.93 -18.73
N SER A 319 -8.75 -17.63 -18.44
CA SER A 319 -8.75 -18.70 -17.46
C SER A 319 -7.90 -19.84 -18.00
N SER A 320 -6.70 -20.00 -17.47
CA SER A 320 -5.89 -21.22 -17.57
C SER A 320 -6.46 -22.37 -16.71
N LYS A 321 -7.78 -22.39 -16.51
CA LYS A 321 -8.53 -23.48 -15.88
C LYS A 321 -9.63 -23.98 -16.82
N HIS A 322 -9.24 -24.40 -18.00
CA HIS A 322 -9.85 -25.59 -18.60
C HIS A 322 -8.87 -26.74 -18.47
N ALA A 323 -8.90 -27.39 -17.31
CA ALA A 323 -8.77 -28.83 -17.33
C ALA A 323 -9.90 -29.35 -18.24
N ALA A 324 -9.50 -29.80 -19.44
CA ALA A 324 -10.25 -30.62 -20.38
C ALA A 324 -11.77 -30.38 -20.46
N VAL A 325 -12.18 -29.28 -21.11
CA VAL A 325 -13.36 -29.37 -21.97
C VAL A 325 -12.83 -29.15 -23.38
N ALA A 326 -12.83 -30.21 -24.20
CA ALA A 326 -12.52 -30.09 -25.61
C ALA A 326 -13.52 -29.09 -26.22
N THR A 327 -13.05 -27.91 -26.60
CA THR A 327 -13.85 -26.93 -27.34
C THR A 327 -14.31 -27.57 -28.64
N GLN A 328 -15.63 -27.64 -28.86
CA GLN A 328 -16.19 -28.33 -30.02
C GLN A 328 -15.78 -27.64 -31.34
N ARG A 329 -15.76 -26.30 -31.35
CA ARG A 329 -15.32 -25.48 -32.49
C ARG A 329 -14.59 -24.21 -32.05
N TYR A 330 -13.43 -23.94 -32.65
CA TYR A 330 -12.62 -22.74 -32.41
C TYR A 330 -12.41 -21.99 -33.73
N ILE A 331 -12.65 -20.68 -33.73
CA ILE A 331 -12.46 -19.80 -34.87
C ILE A 331 -11.19 -19.01 -34.65
N LEU A 332 -10.15 -19.33 -35.43
CA LEU A 332 -8.86 -18.67 -35.34
C LEU A 332 -8.80 -17.46 -36.29
N LEU A 333 -8.54 -16.30 -35.70
CA LEU A 333 -8.30 -15.04 -36.42
C LEU A 333 -6.79 -14.84 -36.66
N PRO A 334 -6.40 -14.20 -37.77
CA PRO A 334 -5.01 -13.79 -38.00
C PRO A 334 -4.54 -12.79 -36.94
N SER A 335 -3.23 -12.74 -36.72
CA SER A 335 -2.63 -11.76 -35.82
C SER A 335 -2.47 -10.40 -36.53
N PHE A 336 -3.13 -9.37 -36.00
CA PHE A 336 -3.06 -8.01 -36.55
C PHE A 336 -2.30 -7.07 -35.60
N ALA A 337 -1.30 -6.36 -36.13
CA ALA A 337 -0.47 -5.43 -35.34
C ALA A 337 -1.24 -4.21 -34.79
N ARG A 338 -2.38 -3.84 -35.40
CA ARG A 338 -3.19 -2.66 -35.04
C ARG A 338 -4.63 -3.02 -34.62
N GLY A 339 -4.86 -4.26 -34.20
CA GLY A 339 -6.19 -4.76 -33.85
C GLY A 339 -6.95 -5.34 -35.05
N VAL A 340 -8.05 -6.05 -34.76
CA VAL A 340 -8.80 -6.81 -35.78
C VAL A 340 -9.62 -5.87 -36.66
N PRO A 341 -9.51 -5.97 -38.00
CA PRO A 341 -10.37 -5.23 -38.90
C PRO A 341 -11.85 -5.57 -38.71
N PRO A 342 -12.78 -4.60 -38.74
CA PRO A 342 -14.21 -4.85 -38.49
C PRO A 342 -14.87 -5.92 -39.38
N HIS A 343 -14.36 -6.14 -40.60
CA HIS A 343 -14.89 -7.15 -41.52
C HIS A 343 -14.60 -8.59 -41.06
N TYR A 344 -13.49 -8.83 -40.33
CA TYR A 344 -13.20 -10.14 -39.71
C TYR A 344 -14.15 -10.45 -38.56
N LEU A 345 -14.47 -9.44 -37.74
CA LEU A 345 -15.46 -9.59 -36.67
C LEU A 345 -16.85 -9.85 -37.23
N SER A 346 -17.21 -9.13 -38.31
CA SER A 346 -18.49 -9.30 -39.00
C SER A 346 -18.63 -10.71 -39.60
N ALA A 347 -17.55 -11.27 -40.15
CA ALA A 347 -17.53 -12.64 -40.63
C ALA A 347 -17.71 -13.66 -39.48
N ALA A 348 -17.16 -13.39 -38.29
CA ALA A 348 -17.26 -14.28 -37.12
C ALA A 348 -18.63 -14.23 -36.41
N LEU A 349 -19.43 -13.18 -36.60
CA LEU A 349 -20.70 -12.94 -35.89
C LEU A 349 -21.71 -14.11 -35.93
N PRO A 350 -21.93 -14.83 -37.06
CA PRO A 350 -22.93 -15.88 -37.13
C PRO A 350 -22.66 -17.05 -36.17
N TRP A 351 -21.40 -17.31 -35.82
CA TRP A 351 -21.04 -18.37 -34.86
C TRP A 351 -21.09 -17.87 -33.42
N LEU A 352 -20.73 -16.60 -33.19
CA LEU A 352 -20.85 -15.96 -31.88
C LEU A 352 -22.31 -15.86 -31.42
N GLN A 353 -23.23 -15.52 -32.32
CA GLN A 353 -24.66 -15.40 -32.01
C GLN A 353 -25.32 -16.74 -31.66
N ARG A 354 -24.80 -17.85 -32.19
CA ARG A 354 -25.29 -19.21 -31.90
C ARG A 354 -24.69 -19.82 -30.63
N GLY A 355 -23.65 -19.20 -30.07
CA GLY A 355 -22.94 -19.73 -28.89
C GLY A 355 -22.19 -21.04 -29.16
N GLU A 356 -21.95 -21.38 -30.43
CA GLU A 356 -21.39 -22.67 -30.85
C GLU A 356 -19.85 -22.67 -30.98
N ALA A 357 -19.20 -21.52 -30.82
CA ALA A 357 -17.77 -21.40 -31.08
C ALA A 357 -17.07 -20.37 -30.18
N THR A 358 -15.80 -20.64 -29.91
CA THR A 358 -14.87 -19.68 -29.31
C THR A 358 -14.08 -18.98 -30.42
N VAL A 359 -14.03 -17.65 -30.42
CA VAL A 359 -13.27 -16.85 -31.40
C VAL A 359 -12.04 -16.27 -30.72
N GLY A 360 -10.86 -16.41 -31.32
CA GLY A 360 -9.62 -15.89 -30.74
C GLY A 360 -8.41 -15.92 -31.67
N PHE A 361 -7.24 -15.57 -31.13
CA PHE A 361 -5.96 -15.50 -31.86
C PHE A 361 -4.96 -16.58 -31.41
N SER A 362 -5.32 -17.36 -30.40
CA SER A 362 -4.41 -18.34 -29.80
C SER A 362 -4.35 -19.61 -30.64
N VAL A 363 -3.18 -19.88 -31.21
CA VAL A 363 -2.89 -21.14 -31.89
C VAL A 363 -2.95 -22.30 -30.89
N GLU A 364 -2.48 -22.10 -29.67
CA GLU A 364 -2.53 -23.12 -28.63
C GLU A 364 -3.96 -23.50 -28.24
N GLU A 365 -4.89 -22.54 -28.22
CA GLU A 365 -6.31 -22.81 -27.97
C GLU A 365 -6.96 -23.51 -29.17
N ALA A 366 -6.62 -23.09 -30.39
CA ALA A 366 -7.09 -23.73 -31.61
C ALA A 366 -6.69 -25.22 -31.66
N LEU A 367 -5.45 -25.56 -31.31
CA LEU A 367 -4.93 -26.94 -31.29
C LEU A 367 -5.66 -27.86 -30.29
N ARG A 368 -6.45 -27.32 -29.36
CA ARG A 368 -7.24 -28.08 -28.38
C ARG A 368 -8.69 -28.29 -28.82
N ALA A 369 -9.10 -27.79 -29.99
CA ALA A 369 -10.47 -27.88 -30.49
C ALA A 369 -10.69 -29.07 -31.45
N GLN A 370 -11.92 -29.60 -31.51
CA GLN A 370 -12.26 -30.69 -32.46
C GLN A 370 -12.44 -30.18 -33.90
N GLN A 371 -12.94 -28.95 -34.05
CA GLN A 371 -13.06 -28.26 -35.32
C GLN A 371 -12.43 -26.87 -35.23
N ILE A 372 -11.65 -26.51 -36.25
CA ILE A 372 -10.95 -25.24 -36.32
C ILE A 372 -11.37 -24.54 -37.61
N THR A 373 -11.95 -23.35 -37.49
CA THR A 373 -12.29 -22.50 -38.63
C THR A 373 -11.28 -21.37 -38.72
N LEU A 374 -10.58 -21.27 -39.85
CA LEU A 374 -9.60 -20.23 -40.16
C LEU A 374 -10.30 -19.13 -40.95
N LEU A 375 -10.44 -17.96 -40.33
CA LEU A 375 -11.00 -16.78 -41.00
C LEU A 375 -9.88 -16.01 -41.69
N GLY A 376 -9.97 -15.85 -43.00
CA GLY A 376 -8.96 -15.16 -43.82
C GLY A 376 -8.41 -16.04 -44.92
N SER A 377 -7.38 -15.53 -45.59
CA SER A 377 -6.65 -16.27 -46.63
C SER A 377 -5.53 -17.11 -46.02
N PRO A 378 -5.08 -18.18 -46.68
CA PRO A 378 -3.95 -18.98 -46.21
C PRO A 378 -2.68 -18.18 -45.91
N ASP A 379 -2.47 -17.06 -46.60
CA ASP A 379 -1.29 -16.19 -46.43
C ASP A 379 -1.36 -15.31 -45.18
N ASP A 380 -2.53 -15.19 -44.55
CA ASP A 380 -2.71 -14.45 -43.30
C ASP A 380 -2.17 -15.22 -42.08
N PHE A 381 -1.78 -16.49 -42.27
CA PHE A 381 -1.26 -17.36 -41.21
C PHE A 381 0.18 -17.82 -41.52
N PRO A 382 1.12 -17.72 -40.57
CA PRO A 382 2.47 -18.23 -40.74
C PRO A 382 2.48 -19.73 -41.11
N THR A 383 3.44 -20.13 -41.93
CA THR A 383 3.57 -21.53 -42.41
C THR A 383 3.76 -22.51 -41.25
N GLU A 384 4.41 -22.09 -40.17
CA GLU A 384 4.61 -22.88 -38.96
C GLU A 384 3.27 -23.16 -38.27
N VAL A 385 2.39 -22.16 -38.20
CA VAL A 385 1.04 -22.28 -37.62
C VAL A 385 0.18 -23.21 -38.46
N ARG A 386 0.20 -23.05 -39.78
CA ARG A 386 -0.54 -23.92 -40.71
C ARG A 386 -0.12 -25.39 -40.58
N THR A 387 1.18 -25.63 -40.46
CA THR A 387 1.74 -26.98 -40.29
C THR A 387 1.32 -27.60 -38.95
N ALA A 388 1.37 -26.82 -37.86
CA ALA A 388 0.92 -27.27 -36.54
C ALA A 388 -0.57 -27.60 -36.50
N LEU A 389 -1.41 -26.78 -37.14
CA LEU A 389 -2.86 -27.02 -37.21
C LEU A 389 -3.20 -28.26 -38.03
N GLN A 390 -2.49 -28.51 -39.13
CA GLN A 390 -2.66 -29.74 -39.93
C GLN A 390 -2.27 -31.00 -39.16
N ALA A 391 -1.26 -30.91 -38.29
CA ALA A 391 -0.81 -32.01 -37.44
C ALA A 391 -1.71 -32.29 -36.22
N SER A 392 -2.72 -31.44 -35.97
CA SER A 392 -3.56 -31.50 -34.76
C SER A 392 -4.63 -32.59 -34.76
N GLY A 393 -4.97 -33.15 -35.93
CA GLY A 393 -6.07 -34.10 -36.08
C GLY A 393 -7.48 -33.49 -36.02
N ALA A 394 -7.61 -32.17 -35.88
CA ALA A 394 -8.88 -31.45 -35.91
C ALA A 394 -9.42 -31.27 -37.34
N THR A 395 -10.74 -31.09 -37.48
CA THR A 395 -11.34 -30.74 -38.79
C THR A 395 -11.08 -29.27 -39.09
N LEU A 396 -10.33 -28.99 -40.16
CA LEU A 396 -9.98 -27.64 -40.59
C LEU A 396 -10.95 -27.13 -41.66
N GLU A 397 -11.50 -25.93 -41.46
CA GLU A 397 -12.37 -25.24 -42.40
C GLU A 397 -11.83 -23.83 -42.68
N TRP A 398 -11.76 -23.43 -43.94
CA TRP A 398 -11.33 -22.09 -44.33
C TRP A 398 -12.53 -21.25 -44.74
N VAL A 399 -12.66 -20.08 -44.12
CA VAL A 399 -13.69 -19.09 -44.46
C VAL A 399 -12.97 -17.84 -44.95
N PRO A 400 -12.96 -17.58 -46.26
CA PRO A 400 -12.33 -16.38 -46.80
C PRO A 400 -13.09 -15.15 -46.30
N VAL A 401 -12.35 -14.15 -45.84
CA VAL A 401 -12.91 -12.85 -45.48
C VAL A 401 -12.50 -11.86 -46.56
N ASN A 402 -13.47 -11.43 -47.37
CA ASN A 402 -13.21 -10.44 -48.41
C ASN A 402 -12.92 -9.08 -47.76
N SER A 403 -11.78 -8.48 -48.10
CA SER A 403 -11.55 -7.06 -47.84
C SER A 403 -12.69 -6.26 -48.50
N PRO A 404 -13.30 -5.29 -47.81
CA PRO A 404 -14.21 -4.37 -48.49
C PRO A 404 -13.39 -3.70 -49.59
N THR A 405 -13.83 -3.91 -50.83
CA THR A 405 -13.27 -3.28 -52.02
C THR A 405 -13.28 -1.76 -51.76
N GLU A 406 -12.14 -1.10 -51.98
CA GLU A 406 -12.09 0.36 -52.03
C GLU A 406 -13.21 0.82 -52.96
N VAL A 407 -14.22 1.48 -52.40
CA VAL A 407 -15.17 2.26 -53.19
C VAL A 407 -14.37 3.46 -53.67
N ALA A 408 -13.81 3.33 -54.87
CA ALA A 408 -13.23 4.43 -55.61
C ALA A 408 -14.31 5.49 -55.86
N SER A 409 -13.99 6.72 -55.43
CA SER A 409 -14.44 8.04 -55.92
C SER A 409 -15.93 8.26 -56.24
#